data_AF-A0A2A4ZCH2-F1
#
_entry.id   AF-A0A2A4ZCH2-F1
#
_cell.length_a   1.000
_cell.length_b   1.000
_cell.length_c   1.000
_cell.angle_alpha   90.00
_cell.angle_beta   90.00
_cell.angle_gamma   90.00
#
_symmetry.space_group_name_H-M   'P 1'
#
loop_
_entity.id
_entity.type
_entity.pdbx_description
1 polymer ?
#
loop_
_entity_poly.entity_id
_entity_poly.type
_entity_poly.pdbx_seq_one_letter_code
_entity_poly.pdbx_strand_id
1 'polypeptide(L)'
;MTLSAELLLRAYSAGVFPMAEHRDDPEIFWVDPKRRGILPLDRFHISHSLARRIRRGGYEVTVNRDFPAVVASCADRTETWINDEIRDRYIELHQMGRAHSLEIWQDGDLSGGVYGVTIGAAFFGESMFSRRTDASKIALAHLVDRLNQAGFVLCDTQFLTPHLASLGGQEISRAAYQARLHVAVQGTADFTTPAVSSAQELLQRSTQTS
;
A
#
# COMPACT_ATOMS: atom_id res chain seq x y z
N MET A 1 -9.70 25.51 2.85
CA MET A 1 -8.34 25.29 2.31
C MET A 1 -8.47 24.12 1.35
N THR A 2 -8.11 24.27 0.09
CA THR A 2 -8.13 23.16 -0.88
C THR A 2 -6.98 22.21 -0.56
N LEU A 3 -7.23 20.90 -0.55
CA LEU A 3 -6.17 19.90 -0.40
C LEU A 3 -5.23 20.00 -1.62
N SER A 4 -3.91 20.03 -1.41
CA SER A 4 -2.92 19.96 -2.50
C SER A 4 -2.04 18.72 -2.34
N ALA A 5 -1.43 18.24 -3.43
CA ALA A 5 -0.51 17.11 -3.39
C ALA A 5 0.70 17.38 -2.48
N GLU A 6 1.25 18.60 -2.48
CA GLU A 6 2.35 18.97 -1.57
C GLU A 6 1.91 18.98 -0.10
N LEU A 7 0.68 19.43 0.17
CA LEU A 7 0.13 19.39 1.53
C LEU A 7 -0.01 17.95 2.02
N LEU A 8 -0.46 17.03 1.16
CA LEU A 8 -0.48 15.60 1.47
C LEU A 8 0.91 15.08 1.81
N LEU A 9 1.91 15.34 0.97
CA LEU A 9 3.29 14.88 1.23
C LEU A 9 3.83 15.42 2.55
N ARG A 10 3.55 16.69 2.87
CA ARG A 10 3.92 17.29 4.17
C ARG A 10 3.22 16.58 5.33
N ALA A 11 1.92 16.32 5.20
CA ALA A 11 1.16 15.60 6.22
C ALA A 11 1.72 14.18 6.43
N TYR A 12 1.96 13.42 5.36
CA TYR A 12 2.57 12.08 5.45
C TYR A 12 3.94 12.10 6.12
N SER A 13 4.78 13.10 5.79
CA SER A 13 6.09 13.25 6.42
C SER A 13 6.01 13.54 7.93
N ALA A 14 4.88 14.10 8.39
CA ALA A 14 4.57 14.32 9.80
C ALA A 14 3.80 13.15 10.46
N GLY A 15 3.48 12.10 9.69
CA GLY A 15 2.74 10.94 10.16
C GLY A 15 1.23 11.16 10.21
N VAL A 16 0.70 12.10 9.44
CA VAL A 16 -0.73 12.45 9.36
C VAL A 16 -1.24 12.13 7.96
N PHE A 17 -2.49 11.69 7.84
CA PHE A 17 -3.10 11.33 6.55
C PHE A 17 -4.54 11.86 6.45
N PRO A 18 -5.02 12.15 5.22
CA PRO A 18 -6.37 12.68 5.00
C PRO A 18 -7.41 11.56 5.06
N MET A 19 -8.63 11.89 5.46
CA MET A 19 -9.83 11.07 5.26
C MET A 19 -11.05 11.98 5.07
N ALA A 20 -12.07 11.49 4.35
CA ALA A 20 -13.42 12.05 4.37
C ALA A 20 -14.37 11.06 5.07
N GLU A 21 -15.52 11.53 5.59
CA GLU A 21 -16.47 10.60 6.23
C GLU A 21 -17.08 9.65 5.18
N HIS A 22 -17.48 10.19 4.03
CA HIS A 22 -18.12 9.46 2.93
C HIS A 22 -17.65 9.96 1.55
N ARG A 23 -18.01 9.23 0.48
CA ARG A 23 -17.63 9.56 -0.90
C ARG A 23 -18.04 10.97 -1.34
N ASP A 24 -19.24 11.39 -0.95
CA ASP A 24 -19.83 12.65 -1.40
C ASP A 24 -19.59 13.80 -0.40
N ASP A 25 -18.81 13.54 0.65
CA ASP A 25 -18.47 14.53 1.66
C ASP A 25 -17.38 15.47 1.14
N PRO A 26 -17.62 16.79 1.05
CA PRO A 26 -16.61 17.76 0.64
C PRO A 26 -15.59 18.04 1.75
N GLU A 27 -15.85 17.64 3.01
CA GLU A 27 -14.93 17.89 4.11
C GLU A 27 -13.87 16.79 4.23
N ILE A 28 -12.62 17.23 4.35
CA ILE A 28 -11.46 16.36 4.58
C ILE A 28 -10.89 16.69 5.95
N PHE A 29 -10.74 15.67 6.77
CA PHE A 29 -10.09 15.77 8.08
C PHE A 29 -8.77 15.01 8.10
N TRP A 30 -7.93 15.36 9.06
CA TRP A 30 -6.58 14.83 9.22
C TRP A 30 -6.51 13.89 10.42
N VAL A 31 -5.90 12.73 10.23
CA VAL A 31 -5.88 11.66 11.23
C VAL A 31 -4.48 11.37 11.71
N ASP A 32 -4.33 11.30 13.04
CA ASP A 32 -3.09 10.90 13.73
C ASP A 32 -3.42 9.97 14.91
N PRO A 33 -3.52 8.65 14.66
CA PRO A 33 -4.01 7.71 15.66
C PRO A 33 -2.95 7.41 16.72
N LYS A 34 -3.39 7.19 17.97
CA LYS A 34 -2.49 6.82 19.08
C LYS A 34 -1.78 5.47 18.86
N ARG A 35 -2.42 4.59 18.09
CA ARG A 35 -1.92 3.30 17.62
C ARG A 35 -1.84 3.35 16.10
N ARG A 36 -0.67 3.04 15.54
CA ARG A 36 -0.44 3.04 14.10
C ARG A 36 -0.28 1.63 13.59
N GLY A 37 -1.06 1.26 12.58
CA GLY A 37 -0.88 0.02 11.82
C GLY A 37 0.35 0.09 10.95
N ILE A 38 1.17 -0.97 10.98
CA ILE A 38 2.27 -1.16 10.06
C ILE A 38 2.29 -2.60 9.55
N LEU A 39 2.82 -2.79 8.35
CA LEU A 39 3.12 -4.11 7.81
C LEU A 39 4.64 -4.33 7.91
N PRO A 40 5.13 -5.22 8.79
CA PRO A 40 6.56 -5.50 8.89
C PRO A 40 7.10 -6.07 7.57
N LEU A 41 8.14 -5.45 7.03
CA LEU A 41 8.76 -5.88 5.78
C LEU A 41 9.55 -7.19 5.94
N ASP A 42 10.04 -7.46 7.15
CA ASP A 42 10.80 -8.65 7.54
C ASP A 42 9.92 -9.82 8.01
N ARG A 43 8.63 -9.59 8.30
CA ARG A 43 7.73 -10.59 8.90
C ARG A 43 6.37 -10.69 8.24
N PHE A 44 6.31 -10.51 6.92
CA PHE A 44 5.08 -10.73 6.17
C PHE A 44 4.69 -12.21 6.17
N HIS A 45 3.52 -12.53 6.69
CA HIS A 45 3.06 -13.91 6.84
C HIS A 45 2.40 -14.41 5.55
N ILE A 46 3.11 -15.30 4.83
CA ILE A 46 2.53 -16.07 3.72
C ILE A 46 2.04 -17.41 4.26
N SER A 47 0.72 -17.55 4.43
CA SER A 47 0.13 -18.82 4.83
C SER A 47 0.38 -19.91 3.78
N HIS A 48 0.32 -21.18 4.19
CA HIS A 48 0.52 -22.30 3.27
C HIS A 48 -0.48 -22.30 2.09
N SER A 49 -1.74 -21.90 2.33
CA SER A 49 -2.74 -21.78 1.26
C SER A 49 -2.41 -20.63 0.32
N LEU A 50 -1.99 -19.48 0.84
CA LEU A 50 -1.56 -18.35 0.01
C LEU A 50 -0.31 -18.70 -0.83
N ALA A 51 0.68 -19.36 -0.23
CA ALA A 51 1.87 -19.83 -0.95
C ALA A 51 1.51 -20.79 -2.09
N ARG A 52 0.52 -21.68 -1.88
CA ARG A 52 0.01 -22.57 -2.93
C ARG A 52 -0.67 -21.77 -4.05
N ARG A 53 -1.46 -20.75 -3.72
CA ARG A 53 -2.12 -19.87 -4.70
C ARG A 53 -1.10 -19.09 -5.52
N ILE A 54 -0.13 -18.47 -4.87
CA ILE A 54 0.97 -17.74 -5.52
C ILE A 54 1.71 -18.67 -6.49
N ARG A 55 2.12 -19.86 -6.04
CA ARG A 55 2.86 -20.84 -6.84
C ARG A 55 2.08 -21.35 -8.06
N ARG A 56 0.76 -21.48 -7.95
CA ARG A 56 -0.10 -21.90 -9.06
C ARG A 56 -0.10 -20.87 -10.20
N GLY A 57 0.17 -19.60 -9.91
CA GLY A 57 0.12 -18.53 -10.91
C GLY A 57 -1.31 -18.30 -11.43
N GLY A 58 -1.43 -18.02 -12.73
CA GLY A 58 -2.71 -17.61 -13.34
C GLY A 58 -3.07 -16.16 -13.03
N TYR A 59 -2.05 -15.34 -12.82
CA TYR A 59 -2.16 -13.88 -12.68
C TYR A 59 -0.90 -13.23 -13.24
N GLU A 60 -1.03 -11.99 -13.68
CA GLU A 60 0.08 -11.10 -14.01
C GLU A 60 0.18 -10.02 -12.94
N VAL A 61 1.40 -9.70 -12.51
CA VAL A 61 1.67 -8.63 -11.56
C VAL A 61 2.29 -7.46 -12.31
N THR A 62 1.76 -6.26 -12.10
CA THR A 62 2.25 -5.06 -12.76
C THR A 62 2.41 -3.92 -11.77
N VAL A 63 3.13 -2.89 -12.19
CA VAL A 63 3.38 -1.70 -11.37
C VAL A 63 3.03 -0.49 -12.19
N ASN A 64 2.25 0.42 -11.62
CA ASN A 64 1.86 1.69 -12.23
C ASN A 64 1.21 1.52 -13.62
N ARG A 65 0.66 0.34 -13.94
CA ARG A 65 0.05 0.11 -15.27
C ARG A 65 -1.24 0.90 -15.40
N ASP A 66 -2.04 0.92 -14.34
CA ASP A 66 -3.34 1.61 -14.33
C ASP A 66 -3.68 2.11 -12.92
N PHE A 67 -2.90 3.09 -12.45
CA PHE A 67 -3.09 3.69 -11.13
C PHE A 67 -4.50 4.27 -10.93
N PRO A 68 -5.10 5.01 -11.88
CA PRO A 68 -6.47 5.51 -11.72
C PRO A 68 -7.50 4.39 -11.52
N ALA A 69 -7.40 3.28 -12.28
CA ALA A 69 -8.31 2.16 -12.10
C ALA A 69 -8.14 1.47 -10.73
N VAL A 70 -6.92 1.41 -10.18
CA VAL A 70 -6.70 0.90 -8.82
C VAL A 70 -7.37 1.79 -7.78
N VAL A 71 -7.18 3.10 -7.84
CA VAL A 71 -7.83 4.05 -6.90
C VAL A 71 -9.35 3.97 -7.02
N ALA A 72 -9.88 3.96 -8.24
CA ALA A 72 -11.32 3.81 -8.48
C ALA A 72 -11.86 2.49 -7.92
N SER A 73 -11.14 1.38 -8.12
CA SER A 73 -11.53 0.06 -7.61
C SER A 73 -11.43 -0.04 -6.09
N CYS A 74 -10.49 0.68 -5.46
CA CYS A 74 -10.45 0.83 -4.00
C CYS A 74 -11.63 1.65 -3.50
N ALA A 75 -12.04 2.69 -4.24
CA ALA A 75 -13.18 3.50 -3.85
C ALA A 75 -14.50 2.73 -4.00
N ASP A 76 -14.60 1.75 -4.91
CA ASP A 76 -15.81 0.97 -5.24
C ASP A 76 -16.27 0.01 -4.10
N ARG A 77 -16.80 0.60 -3.04
CA ARG A 77 -17.41 -0.06 -1.87
C ARG A 77 -18.47 0.84 -1.26
N THR A 78 -19.40 0.23 -0.50
CA THR A 78 -20.54 0.92 0.12
C THR A 78 -20.09 2.07 1.03
N GLU A 79 -19.04 1.85 1.82
CA GLU A 79 -18.45 2.87 2.68
C GLU A 79 -17.01 3.14 2.22
N THR A 80 -16.74 4.37 1.80
CA THR A 80 -15.40 4.80 1.39
C THR A 80 -15.13 6.21 1.85
N TRP A 81 -13.90 6.44 2.29
CA TRP A 81 -13.36 7.75 2.61
C TRP A 81 -12.73 8.44 1.39
N ILE A 82 -12.65 7.73 0.25
CA ILE A 82 -12.06 8.23 -0.99
C ILE A 82 -13.15 9.01 -1.75
N ASN A 83 -13.25 10.30 -1.48
CA ASN A 83 -14.05 11.24 -2.26
C ASN A 83 -13.31 11.66 -3.55
N ASP A 84 -13.97 12.46 -4.39
CA ASP A 84 -13.41 12.92 -5.67
C ASP A 84 -12.15 13.77 -5.47
N GLU A 85 -12.13 14.66 -4.47
CA GLU A 85 -10.96 15.50 -4.19
C GLU A 85 -9.74 14.65 -3.81
N ILE A 86 -9.90 13.71 -2.88
CA ILE A 86 -8.85 12.78 -2.43
C ILE A 86 -8.35 11.93 -3.60
N ARG A 87 -9.26 11.36 -4.41
CA ARG A 87 -8.89 10.59 -5.61
C ARG A 87 -8.00 11.43 -6.53
N ASP A 88 -8.43 12.64 -6.86
CA ASP A 88 -7.72 13.50 -7.80
C ASP A 88 -6.33 13.88 -7.26
N ARG A 89 -6.18 14.05 -5.95
CA ARG A 89 -4.87 14.28 -5.32
C ARG A 89 -3.95 13.06 -5.39
N TYR A 90 -4.43 11.83 -5.24
CA TYR A 90 -3.56 10.67 -5.43
C TYR A 90 -3.16 10.48 -6.89
N ILE A 91 -4.03 10.81 -7.85
CA ILE A 91 -3.68 10.81 -9.28
C ILE A 91 -2.59 11.85 -9.55
N GLU A 92 -2.70 13.05 -8.98
CA GLU A 92 -1.67 14.08 -9.06
C GLU A 92 -0.34 13.60 -8.43
N LEU A 93 -0.38 13.00 -7.24
CA LEU A 93 0.81 12.40 -6.61
C LEU A 93 1.43 11.31 -7.47
N HIS A 94 0.62 10.52 -8.17
CA HIS A 94 1.11 9.51 -9.10
C HIS A 94 1.85 10.13 -10.29
N GLN A 95 1.29 11.18 -10.88
CA GLN A 95 1.92 11.95 -11.96
C GLN A 95 3.24 12.61 -11.51
N MET A 96 3.34 12.99 -10.24
CA MET A 96 4.57 13.50 -9.63
C MET A 96 5.61 12.40 -9.31
N GLY A 97 5.31 11.14 -9.58
CA GLY A 97 6.17 10.00 -9.22
C GLY A 97 6.24 9.74 -7.71
N ARG A 98 5.22 10.15 -6.96
CA ARG A 98 5.14 10.04 -5.50
C ARG A 98 4.08 9.06 -5.00
N ALA A 99 3.15 8.64 -5.86
CA ALA A 99 2.23 7.55 -5.57
C ALA A 99 2.38 6.43 -6.58
N HIS A 100 2.25 5.20 -6.12
CA HIS A 100 2.44 4.01 -6.92
C HIS A 100 1.38 2.96 -6.65
N SER A 101 1.11 2.16 -7.67
CA SER A 101 0.19 1.03 -7.59
C SER A 101 0.90 -0.26 -7.97
N LEU A 102 0.39 -1.36 -7.41
CA LEU A 102 0.70 -2.71 -7.82
C LEU A 102 -0.61 -3.41 -8.15
N GLU A 103 -0.69 -3.94 -9.36
CA GLU A 103 -1.91 -4.53 -9.91
C GLU A 103 -1.78 -6.04 -10.09
N ILE A 104 -2.89 -6.75 -9.88
CA ILE A 104 -3.05 -8.17 -10.15
C ILE A 104 -4.07 -8.33 -11.27
N TRP A 105 -3.62 -8.84 -12.41
CA TRP A 105 -4.47 -9.11 -13.58
C TRP A 105 -4.72 -10.59 -13.72
N GLN A 106 -5.96 -10.99 -14.01
CA GLN A 106 -6.31 -12.38 -14.28
C GLN A 106 -7.27 -12.41 -15.47
N ASP A 107 -6.94 -13.21 -16.49
CA ASP A 107 -7.71 -13.31 -17.73
C ASP A 107 -7.95 -11.96 -18.44
N GLY A 108 -7.02 -11.01 -18.27
CA GLY A 108 -7.13 -9.64 -18.78
C GLY A 108 -7.84 -8.64 -17.87
N ASP A 109 -8.47 -9.10 -16.78
CA ASP A 109 -9.20 -8.25 -15.85
C ASP A 109 -8.37 -7.81 -14.65
N LEU A 110 -8.50 -6.53 -14.27
CA LEU A 110 -7.96 -5.98 -13.03
C LEU A 110 -8.67 -6.60 -11.81
N SER A 111 -8.06 -7.65 -11.26
CA SER A 111 -8.65 -8.57 -10.29
C SER A 111 -8.34 -8.22 -8.84
N GLY A 112 -7.33 -7.39 -8.61
CA GLY A 112 -6.96 -6.86 -7.31
C GLY A 112 -5.80 -5.89 -7.43
N GLY A 113 -5.49 -5.19 -6.35
CA GLY A 113 -4.37 -4.26 -6.34
C GLY A 113 -4.31 -3.47 -5.05
N VAL A 114 -3.20 -2.75 -4.91
CA VAL A 114 -2.90 -1.87 -3.79
C VAL A 114 -2.22 -0.62 -4.33
N TYR A 115 -2.50 0.53 -3.72
CA TYR A 115 -1.76 1.76 -4.01
C TYR A 115 -1.25 2.41 -2.73
N GLY A 116 -0.21 3.23 -2.88
CA GLY A 116 0.38 3.95 -1.77
C GLY A 116 1.22 5.14 -2.21
N VAL A 117 1.62 5.94 -1.24
CA VAL A 117 2.52 7.10 -1.41
C VAL A 117 3.92 6.73 -0.94
N THR A 118 4.95 7.32 -1.55
CA THR A 118 6.35 7.11 -1.15
C THR A 118 7.04 8.42 -0.80
N ILE A 119 7.71 8.44 0.36
CA ILE A 119 8.57 9.54 0.79
C ILE A 119 9.84 8.93 1.39
N GLY A 120 11.00 9.22 0.77
CA GLY A 120 12.26 8.57 1.13
C GLY A 120 12.15 7.06 1.04
N ALA A 121 12.44 6.36 2.12
CA ALA A 121 12.30 4.91 2.29
C ALA A 121 11.01 4.50 3.06
N ALA A 122 10.00 5.39 3.13
CA ALA A 122 8.67 5.08 3.65
C ALA A 122 7.66 4.86 2.51
N PHE A 123 6.88 3.79 2.63
CA PHE A 123 5.69 3.54 1.80
C PHE A 123 4.45 3.64 2.69
N PHE A 124 3.51 4.49 2.31
CA PHE A 124 2.22 4.69 2.97
C PHE A 124 1.17 3.96 2.14
N GLY A 125 0.79 2.75 2.56
CA GLY A 125 -0.22 1.95 1.85
C GLY A 125 -1.59 2.53 2.11
N GLU A 126 -2.24 3.08 1.09
CA GLU A 126 -3.49 3.84 1.24
C GLU A 126 -4.71 2.94 1.20
N SER A 127 -4.78 2.09 0.18
CA SER A 127 -5.88 1.16 0.06
C SER A 127 -5.59 0.03 -0.89
N MET A 128 -6.43 -1.00 -0.77
CA MET A 128 -6.41 -2.16 -1.63
C MET A 128 -7.83 -2.61 -1.95
N PHE A 129 -7.97 -3.39 -3.02
CA PHE A 129 -9.21 -4.04 -3.40
C PHE A 129 -8.94 -5.46 -3.90
N SER A 130 -9.99 -6.28 -3.90
CA SER A 130 -9.95 -7.66 -4.40
C SER A 130 -11.28 -7.98 -5.06
N ARG A 131 -11.26 -8.24 -6.37
CA ARG A 131 -12.42 -8.76 -7.14
C ARG A 131 -12.39 -10.27 -7.29
N ARG A 132 -11.21 -10.89 -7.17
CA ARG A 132 -11.03 -12.34 -7.14
C ARG A 132 -10.43 -12.81 -5.83
N THR A 133 -10.67 -14.07 -5.47
CA THR A 133 -10.18 -14.66 -4.21
C THR A 133 -8.67 -14.58 -4.10
N ASP A 134 -8.20 -14.00 -3.00
CA ASP A 134 -6.80 -13.77 -2.63
C ASP A 134 -6.04 -12.76 -3.49
N ALA A 135 -6.68 -12.04 -4.42
CA ALA A 135 -5.99 -11.08 -5.28
C ALA A 135 -5.31 -9.96 -4.46
N SER A 136 -5.97 -9.39 -3.45
CA SER A 136 -5.33 -8.40 -2.56
C SER A 136 -4.18 -8.98 -1.72
N LYS A 137 -4.28 -10.25 -1.29
CA LYS A 137 -3.19 -10.91 -0.53
C LYS A 137 -1.97 -11.15 -1.41
N ILE A 138 -2.19 -11.55 -2.66
CA ILE A 138 -1.14 -11.69 -3.67
C ILE A 138 -0.50 -10.32 -3.94
N ALA A 139 -1.32 -9.27 -4.10
CA ALA A 139 -0.84 -7.90 -4.27
C ALA A 139 0.05 -7.46 -3.09
N LEU A 140 -0.37 -7.70 -1.86
CA LEU A 140 0.42 -7.37 -0.66
C LEU A 140 1.71 -8.19 -0.56
N ALA A 141 1.69 -9.47 -0.93
CA ALA A 141 2.90 -10.29 -0.93
C ALA A 141 3.95 -9.73 -1.89
N HIS A 142 3.55 -9.43 -3.13
CA HIS A 142 4.43 -8.80 -4.12
C HIS A 142 4.82 -7.37 -3.74
N LEU A 143 3.93 -6.63 -3.07
CA LEU A 143 4.24 -5.30 -2.55
C LEU A 143 5.38 -5.36 -1.54
N VAL A 144 5.26 -6.18 -0.49
CA VAL A 144 6.29 -6.28 0.56
C VAL A 144 7.64 -6.73 -0.02
N ASP A 145 7.61 -7.71 -0.91
CA ASP A 145 8.81 -8.17 -1.61
C ASP A 145 9.47 -7.07 -2.45
N ARG A 146 8.67 -6.27 -3.16
CA ARG A 146 9.16 -5.08 -3.89
C ARG A 146 9.74 -4.04 -2.95
N LEU A 147 9.06 -3.73 -1.84
CA LEU A 147 9.50 -2.74 -0.86
C LEU A 147 10.86 -3.13 -0.27
N ASN A 148 11.06 -4.40 0.09
CA ASN A 148 12.35 -4.92 0.53
C ASN A 148 13.45 -4.74 -0.53
N GLN A 149 13.16 -5.11 -1.79
CA GLN A 149 14.14 -4.99 -2.88
C GLN A 149 14.46 -3.53 -3.25
N ALA A 150 13.52 -2.62 -3.06
CA ALA A 150 13.67 -1.20 -3.36
C ALA A 150 14.35 -0.39 -2.23
N GLY A 151 14.64 -1.00 -1.08
CA GLY A 151 15.28 -0.34 0.06
C GLY A 151 14.33 0.40 1.00
N PHE A 152 13.03 0.10 0.95
CA PHE A 152 12.09 0.65 1.93
C PHE A 152 12.31 0.03 3.31
N VAL A 153 12.05 0.82 4.35
CA VAL A 153 12.22 0.41 5.76
C VAL A 153 10.94 0.56 6.58
N LEU A 154 9.90 1.17 6.00
CA LEU A 154 8.61 1.37 6.63
C LEU A 154 7.48 1.16 5.62
N CYS A 155 6.55 0.25 5.94
CA CYS A 155 5.25 0.14 5.29
C CYS A 155 4.16 0.53 6.30
N ASP A 156 3.67 1.76 6.20
CA ASP A 156 2.55 2.27 7.00
C ASP A 156 1.23 1.74 6.40
N THR A 157 0.33 1.28 7.26
CA THR A 157 -1.02 0.84 6.87
C THR A 157 -2.11 1.61 7.60
N GLN A 158 -1.75 2.72 8.25
CA GLN A 158 -2.58 3.61 9.07
C GLN A 158 -3.24 2.90 10.26
N PHE A 159 -4.14 1.97 10.00
CA PHE A 159 -4.84 1.14 10.95
C PHE A 159 -4.53 -0.35 10.75
N LEU A 160 -4.62 -1.12 11.83
CA LEU A 160 -4.62 -2.57 11.70
C LEU A 160 -6.03 -3.07 11.42
N THR A 161 -6.17 -3.91 10.39
CA THR A 161 -7.41 -4.63 10.09
C THR A 161 -7.21 -6.12 10.31
N PRO A 162 -8.30 -6.92 10.51
CA PRO A 162 -8.17 -8.38 10.58
C PRO A 162 -7.48 -8.99 9.35
N HIS A 163 -7.71 -8.40 8.17
CA HIS A 163 -7.03 -8.80 6.93
C HIS A 163 -5.52 -8.62 7.02
N LEU A 164 -5.06 -7.43 7.41
CA LEU A 164 -3.64 -7.12 7.56
C LEU A 164 -3.00 -7.92 8.69
N ALA A 165 -3.70 -8.09 9.82
CA ALA A 165 -3.24 -8.91 10.94
C ALA A 165 -2.97 -10.36 10.53
N SER A 166 -3.83 -10.94 9.68
CA SER A 166 -3.63 -12.30 9.15
C SER A 166 -2.38 -12.43 8.27
N LEU A 167 -1.80 -11.32 7.81
CA LEU A 167 -0.60 -11.24 6.98
C LEU A 167 0.63 -10.74 7.78
N GLY A 168 0.54 -10.69 9.10
CA GLY A 168 1.63 -10.23 9.98
C GLY A 168 1.61 -8.73 10.30
N GLY A 169 0.58 -8.00 9.85
CA GLY A 169 0.34 -6.62 10.25
C GLY A 169 0.22 -6.48 11.77
N GLN A 170 0.73 -5.37 12.30
CA GLN A 170 0.74 -5.10 13.73
C GLN A 170 0.46 -3.63 14.01
N GLU A 171 0.03 -3.34 15.24
CA GLU A 171 -0.05 -1.98 15.75
C GLU A 171 1.13 -1.62 16.65
N ILE A 172 1.67 -0.43 16.46
CA ILE A 172 2.70 0.16 17.32
C ILE A 172 2.21 1.47 17.93
N SER A 173 2.87 1.93 19.00
CA SER A 173 2.55 3.24 19.58
C SER A 173 2.93 4.36 18.59
N ARG A 174 2.21 5.48 18.66
CA ARG A 174 2.54 6.69 17.88
C ARG A 174 4.01 7.10 18.03
N ALA A 175 4.57 7.02 19.23
CA ALA A 175 5.99 7.34 19.47
C ALA A 175 6.95 6.38 18.71
N ALA A 176 6.68 5.07 18.75
CA ALA A 176 7.48 4.10 18.01
C ALA A 176 7.34 4.27 16.49
N TYR A 177 6.14 4.63 16.02
CA TYR A 177 5.91 4.94 14.61
C TYR A 177 6.69 6.19 14.17
N GLN A 178 6.58 7.29 14.92
CA GLN A 178 7.29 8.54 14.62
C GLN A 178 8.81 8.35 14.57
N ALA A 179 9.37 7.54 15.47
CA ALA A 179 10.80 7.20 15.43
C ALA A 179 11.19 6.47 14.13
N ARG A 180 10.38 5.52 13.65
CA ARG A 180 10.61 4.81 12.38
C ARG A 180 10.41 5.72 11.18
N LEU A 181 9.34 6.53 11.20
CA LEU A 181 9.02 7.48 10.15
C LEU A 181 10.15 8.49 9.94
N HIS A 182 10.69 9.05 11.02
CA HIS A 182 11.80 10.01 10.96
C HIS A 182 13.01 9.46 10.20
N VAL A 183 13.38 8.21 10.47
CA VAL A 183 14.47 7.52 9.76
C VAL A 183 14.08 7.24 8.31
N ALA A 184 12.87 6.73 8.09
CA ALA A 184 12.41 6.31 6.76
C ALA A 184 12.33 7.48 5.78
N VAL A 185 11.80 8.64 6.17
CA VAL A 185 11.67 9.81 5.26
C VAL A 185 13.01 10.43 4.86
N GLN A 186 14.07 10.18 5.63
CA GLN A 186 15.45 10.59 5.30
C GLN A 186 16.19 9.56 4.43
N GLY A 187 15.67 8.33 4.34
CA GLY A 187 16.24 7.27 3.53
C GLY A 187 16.02 7.49 2.03
N THR A 188 16.71 6.69 1.22
CA THR A 188 16.53 6.66 -0.24
C THR A 188 16.04 5.27 -0.64
N ALA A 189 14.89 5.22 -1.30
CA ALA A 189 14.33 4.02 -1.91
C ALA A 189 13.66 4.42 -3.22
N ASP A 190 13.55 3.47 -4.14
CA ASP A 190 12.83 3.70 -5.41
C ASP A 190 11.91 2.52 -5.70
N PHE A 191 10.61 2.78 -5.57
CA PHE A 191 9.56 1.78 -5.82
C PHE A 191 9.60 1.21 -7.23
N THR A 192 10.06 1.98 -8.21
CA THR A 192 10.02 1.63 -9.64
C THR A 192 11.23 0.83 -10.10
N THR A 193 12.34 0.88 -9.36
CA THR A 193 13.62 0.26 -9.77
C THR A 193 13.58 -1.27 -9.84
N PRO A 194 13.04 -2.01 -8.84
CA PRO A 194 13.06 -3.48 -8.91
C PRO A 194 12.21 -4.02 -10.07
N ALA A 195 12.66 -5.11 -10.70
CA ALA A 195 11.79 -5.88 -11.58
C ALA A 195 10.65 -6.52 -10.77
N VAL A 196 9.50 -6.73 -11.41
CA VAL A 196 8.42 -7.52 -10.79
C VAL A 196 8.93 -8.95 -10.63
N SER A 197 8.98 -9.42 -9.39
CA SER A 197 9.45 -10.76 -9.08
C SER A 197 8.46 -11.82 -9.51
N SER A 198 8.98 -12.93 -10.03
CA SER A 198 8.19 -14.13 -10.30
C SER A 198 7.66 -14.74 -9.00
N ALA A 199 6.62 -15.56 -9.12
CA ALA A 199 6.07 -16.29 -7.99
C ALA A 199 7.11 -17.18 -7.28
N GLN A 200 8.10 -17.71 -8.02
CA GLN A 200 9.14 -18.57 -7.45
C GLN A 200 10.13 -17.74 -6.60
N GLU A 201 10.61 -16.62 -7.14
CA GLU A 201 11.53 -15.71 -6.45
C GLU A 201 10.92 -15.14 -5.17
N LEU A 202 9.65 -14.71 -5.25
CA LEU A 202 8.88 -14.24 -4.11
C LEU A 202 8.85 -15.28 -2.98
N LEU A 203 8.45 -16.51 -3.33
CA LEU A 203 8.32 -17.59 -2.34
C LEU A 203 9.69 -17.99 -1.77
N GLN A 204 10.74 -18.02 -2.59
CA GLN A 204 12.10 -18.32 -2.13
C GLN A 204 12.58 -17.29 -1.10
N ARG A 205 12.40 -15.99 -1.36
CA ARG A 205 12.80 -14.94 -0.40
C ARG A 205 11.96 -14.95 0.87
N SER A 206 10.65 -15.21 0.76
CA SER A 206 9.77 -15.29 1.94
C SER A 206 10.20 -16.35 2.96
N THR A 207 10.81 -17.45 2.49
CA THR A 207 11.34 -18.50 3.36
C THR A 207 12.67 -18.16 4.02
N GLN A 208 13.40 -17.16 3.51
CA GLN A 208 14.68 -16.71 4.08
C GLN A 208 14.49 -15.65 5.16
N THR A 209 13.36 -14.94 5.14
CA THR A 209 13.00 -13.91 6.12
C THR A 209 12.12 -14.43 7.26
N SER A 210 11.59 -15.67 7.15
CA SER A 210 10.72 -16.32 8.16
C SER A 210 11.50 -17.08 9.24
#